data_AF-A0A7C3RLV5-F1
#
_entry.id   AF-A0A7C3RLV5-F1
#
_cell.length_a   1.000
_cell.length_b   1.000
_cell.length_c   1.000
_cell.angle_alpha   90.00
_cell.angle_beta   90.00
_cell.angle_gamma   90.00
#
_symmetry.space_group_name_H-M   'P 1'
#
loop_
_entity.id
_entity.type
_entity.pdbx_description
1 polymer ?
#
loop_
_entity_poly.entity_id
_entity_poly.type
_entity_poly.pdbx_seq_one_letter_code
_entity_poly.pdbx_strand_id
1 'polypeptide(L)'
;MRRRLGPTLVGASIIAMSIWVSAAVVRAEQDGTAPKRFITMNFQNVELPVLAKFISEITGKNFILDESVRGKVSIISPSKVTPDQAYRIFQSVLQLKGYATV
;
A
#
# COMPACT_ATOMS: atom_id res chain seq x y z
N MET A 1 -29.30 20.25 -68.65
CA MET A 1 -28.91 18.86 -68.99
C MET A 1 -29.28 17.98 -67.81
N ARG A 2 -30.05 16.93 -68.06
CA ARG A 2 -30.73 16.09 -67.07
C ARG A 2 -29.73 15.24 -66.28
N ARG A 3 -29.92 15.14 -64.96
CA ARG A 3 -30.01 13.87 -64.22
C ARG A 3 -30.52 14.11 -62.80
N ARG A 4 -31.81 13.80 -62.62
CA ARG A 4 -32.43 13.47 -61.34
C ARG A 4 -31.85 12.13 -60.87
N LEU A 5 -31.69 11.93 -59.56
CA LEU A 5 -32.13 10.71 -58.86
C LEU A 5 -32.17 11.00 -57.36
N GLY A 6 -33.27 10.60 -56.72
CA GLY A 6 -33.69 11.06 -55.40
C GLY A 6 -33.07 10.34 -54.20
N PRO A 7 -33.58 10.66 -52.98
CA PRO A 7 -33.06 10.20 -51.71
C PRO A 7 -33.49 8.76 -51.44
N THR A 8 -32.61 7.93 -50.88
CA THR A 8 -33.01 6.66 -50.28
C THR A 8 -32.69 6.68 -48.79
N LEU A 9 -33.78 6.66 -48.04
CA LEU A 9 -33.88 6.49 -46.61
C LEU A 9 -33.66 4.99 -46.32
N VAL A 10 -32.58 4.65 -45.62
CA VAL A 10 -32.44 3.40 -44.86
C VAL A 10 -31.93 3.88 -43.51
N GLY A 11 -32.72 3.88 -42.44
CA GLY A 11 -33.36 2.72 -41.85
C GLY A 11 -32.67 2.52 -40.49
N ALA A 12 -33.43 2.74 -39.42
CA ALA A 12 -32.95 2.92 -38.06
C ALA A 12 -32.24 1.70 -37.44
N SER A 13 -31.20 1.95 -36.64
CA SER A 13 -30.83 1.09 -35.51
C SER A 13 -30.32 1.96 -34.34
N ILE A 14 -31.18 2.09 -33.34
CA ILE A 14 -30.84 2.50 -31.98
C ILE A 14 -30.22 1.25 -31.30
N ILE A 15 -29.07 1.40 -30.62
CA ILE A 15 -28.69 0.77 -29.33
C ILE A 15 -27.24 1.20 -29.00
N ALA A 16 -27.03 1.53 -27.73
CA ALA A 16 -25.80 1.99 -27.09
C ALA A 16 -24.61 0.98 -27.15
N MET A 17 -23.47 1.40 -26.59
CA MET A 17 -22.25 0.62 -26.26
C MET A 17 -21.22 0.60 -27.41
N SER A 18 -20.05 1.23 -27.28
CA SER A 18 -19.01 0.88 -26.31
C SER A 18 -18.20 2.09 -25.82
N ILE A 19 -18.32 2.34 -24.51
CA ILE A 19 -17.23 2.83 -23.65
C ILE A 19 -16.01 1.89 -23.84
N TRP A 20 -14.79 2.36 -23.51
CA TRP A 20 -13.58 1.63 -23.10
C TRP A 20 -12.34 2.24 -23.76
N VAL A 21 -11.94 3.44 -23.32
CA VAL A 21 -10.53 3.59 -22.95
C VAL A 21 -10.51 3.87 -21.47
N SER A 22 -10.58 2.77 -20.73
CA SER A 22 -10.44 2.76 -19.29
C SER A 22 -9.10 3.36 -18.90
N ALA A 23 -9.16 4.39 -18.07
CA ALA A 23 -8.76 4.27 -16.67
C ALA A 23 -7.68 3.20 -16.39
N ALA A 24 -6.51 3.36 -16.97
CA ALA A 24 -5.26 2.92 -16.38
C ALA A 24 -4.32 4.11 -16.52
N VAL A 25 -4.59 5.17 -15.75
CA VAL A 25 -3.79 5.39 -14.55
C VAL A 25 -2.33 5.34 -14.97
N VAL A 26 -1.89 6.44 -15.60
CA VAL A 26 -0.52 6.91 -15.43
C VAL A 26 -0.37 7.23 -13.94
N ARG A 27 -0.28 6.20 -13.11
CA ARG A 27 0.45 6.26 -11.84
C ARG A 27 1.91 6.17 -12.25
N ALA A 28 2.37 7.25 -12.86
CA ALA A 28 3.79 7.55 -12.88
C ALA A 28 4.18 7.65 -11.41
N GLU A 29 5.13 6.80 -11.05
CA GLU A 29 5.69 6.64 -9.73
C GLU A 29 6.02 7.99 -9.12
N GLN A 30 5.30 8.32 -8.04
CA GLN A 30 5.75 9.34 -7.10
C GLN A 30 6.86 8.75 -6.23
N ASP A 31 8.01 8.46 -6.83
CA ASP A 31 9.26 8.30 -6.08
C ASP A 31 9.80 9.69 -5.72
N GLY A 32 9.00 10.38 -4.90
CA GLY A 32 9.46 11.53 -4.16
C GLY A 32 10.58 11.05 -3.25
N THR A 33 11.79 11.57 -3.46
CA THR A 33 12.94 11.38 -2.56
C THR A 33 12.62 12.09 -1.25
N ALA A 34 11.78 11.47 -0.43
CA ALA A 34 11.63 11.84 0.97
C ALA A 34 12.99 11.66 1.64
N PRO A 35 13.41 12.57 2.53
CA PRO A 35 14.66 12.42 3.26
C PRO A 35 14.65 11.05 3.95
N LYS A 36 15.60 10.19 3.57
CA LYS A 36 15.74 8.85 4.15
C LYS A 36 16.09 9.00 5.63
N ARG A 37 15.06 9.00 6.47
CA ARG A 37 15.21 8.99 7.93
C ARG A 37 15.80 7.62 8.28
N PHE A 38 16.95 7.62 8.94
CA PHE A 38 17.60 6.40 9.38
C PHE A 38 17.48 6.31 10.90
N ILE A 39 17.09 5.13 11.40
CA ILE A 39 16.94 4.85 12.81
C ILE A 39 17.78 3.63 13.22
N THR A 40 18.27 3.64 14.45
CA THR A 40 18.90 2.48 15.05
C THR A 40 17.84 1.71 15.83
N MET A 41 17.72 0.41 15.56
CA MET A 41 16.80 -0.48 16.29
C MET A 41 17.58 -1.41 17.21
N ASN A 42 17.41 -1.21 18.52
CA ASN A 42 17.91 -2.11 19.55
C ASN A 42 16.85 -2.25 20.63
N PHE A 43 16.06 -3.32 20.54
CA PHE A 43 15.01 -3.66 21.50
C PHE A 43 15.40 -4.94 22.20
N GLN A 44 15.38 -4.96 23.53
CA GLN A 44 15.73 -6.15 24.31
C GLN A 44 14.61 -6.42 25.31
N ASN A 45 14.00 -7.61 25.22
CA ASN A 45 12.91 -8.04 26.08
C ASN A 45 11.74 -7.04 26.14
N VAL A 46 11.45 -6.39 25.00
CA VAL A 46 10.39 -5.38 24.89
C VAL A 46 9.07 -6.05 24.57
N GLU A 47 7.99 -5.55 25.16
CA GLU A 47 6.65 -6.05 24.91
C GLU A 47 6.15 -5.67 23.51
N LEU A 48 5.43 -6.58 22.86
CA LEU A 48 4.88 -6.37 21.52
C LEU A 48 4.05 -5.08 21.37
N PRO A 49 3.16 -4.69 22.30
CA PRO A 49 2.42 -3.43 22.21
C PRO A 49 3.31 -2.19 22.21
N VAL A 50 4.40 -2.22 23.00
CA VAL A 50 5.38 -1.12 23.07
C VAL A 50 6.14 -1.00 21.76
N LEU A 51 6.56 -2.14 21.19
CA LEU A 51 7.21 -2.17 19.89
C LEU A 51 6.27 -1.66 18.78
N ALA A 52 5.01 -2.09 18.77
CA ALA A 52 4.01 -1.65 17.81
C ALA A 52 3.79 -0.12 17.88
N LYS A 53 3.74 0.45 19.08
CA LYS A 53 3.67 1.90 19.28
C LYS A 53 4.88 2.63 18.69
N PHE A 54 6.09 2.13 18.95
CA PHE A 54 7.29 2.72 18.37
C PHE A 54 7.26 2.69 16.84
N ILE A 55 6.85 1.56 16.25
CA ILE A 55 6.73 1.41 14.80
C ILE A 55 5.65 2.37 14.24
N SER A 56 4.53 2.56 14.95
CA SER A 56 3.50 3.55 14.62
C SER A 56 4.09 4.96 14.49
N GLU A 57 4.86 5.39 15.49
CA GLU A 57 5.43 6.74 15.55
C GLU A 57 6.43 7.00 14.42
N ILE A 58 7.28 6.02 14.09
CA ILE A 58 8.31 6.20 13.05
C ILE A 58 7.74 6.06 11.63
N THR A 59 6.71 5.23 11.44
CA THR A 59 6.11 4.95 10.11
C THR A 59 4.90 5.84 9.82
N GLY A 60 4.32 6.45 10.84
CA GLY A 60 3.04 7.17 10.74
C GLY A 60 1.83 6.26 10.48
N LYS A 61 1.96 4.95 10.71
CA LYS A 61 0.88 3.97 10.48
C LYS A 61 0.07 3.73 11.75
N ASN A 62 -1.24 3.73 11.62
CA ASN A 62 -2.13 3.35 12.71
C ASN A 62 -2.21 1.82 12.83
N PHE A 63 -2.13 1.30 14.05
CA PHE A 63 -2.26 -0.12 14.35
C PHE A 63 -3.44 -0.36 15.29
N ILE A 64 -4.20 -1.41 15.02
CA ILE A 64 -5.19 -1.96 15.94
C ILE A 64 -4.61 -3.27 16.46
N LEU A 65 -4.49 -3.38 17.78
CA LEU A 65 -3.91 -4.55 18.45
C LEU A 65 -5.04 -5.35 19.09
N ASP A 66 -5.08 -6.65 18.83
CA ASP A 66 -5.96 -7.58 19.53
C ASP A 66 -5.42 -7.89 20.94
N GLU A 67 -6.29 -8.27 21.87
CA GLU A 67 -5.90 -8.60 23.24
C GLU A 67 -4.92 -9.79 23.30
N SER A 68 -4.96 -10.67 22.30
CA SER A 68 -4.06 -11.81 22.16
C SER A 68 -2.62 -11.40 21.85
N VAL A 69 -2.38 -10.18 21.32
CA VAL A 69 -1.04 -9.71 20.92
C VAL A 69 -0.20 -9.38 22.15
N ARG A 70 0.38 -10.42 22.74
CA ARG A 70 1.19 -10.34 23.95
C ARG A 70 2.51 -11.08 23.78
N GLY A 71 3.47 -10.75 24.66
CA GLY A 71 4.77 -11.39 24.73
C GLY A 71 5.92 -10.42 24.50
N LYS A 72 7.13 -10.91 24.81
CA LYS A 72 8.37 -10.15 24.71
C LYS A 72 9.19 -10.59 23.51
N VAL A 73 9.88 -9.62 22.91
CA VAL A 73 10.74 -9.79 21.74
C VAL A 73 12.02 -8.99 21.89
N SER A 74 13.08 -9.46 21.24
CA SER A 74 14.37 -8.80 21.18
C SER A 74 14.78 -8.65 19.72
N ILE A 75 15.16 -7.43 19.32
CA ILE A 75 15.60 -7.08 17.97
C ILE A 75 16.92 -6.34 18.11
N ILE A 76 17.96 -6.86 17.47
CA ILE A 76 19.29 -6.26 17.45
C ILE A 76 19.65 -6.00 15.99
N SER A 77 19.70 -4.72 15.60
CA SER A 77 20.19 -4.32 14.27
C SER A 77 21.56 -3.66 14.40
N PRO A 78 22.63 -4.25 13.82
CA PRO A 78 23.97 -3.64 13.84
C PRO A 78 24.08 -2.42 12.90
N SER A 79 23.11 -2.23 12.00
CA SER A 79 23.10 -1.14 11.03
C SER A 79 21.86 -0.28 11.17
N LYS A 80 21.96 0.98 10.72
CA LYS A 80 20.82 1.90 10.67
C LYS A 80 19.83 1.43 9.61
N VAL A 81 18.53 1.47 9.93
CA VAL A 81 17.45 1.04 9.05
C VAL A 81 16.49 2.21 8.77
N THR A 82 15.83 2.17 7.63
CA THR A 82 14.74 3.11 7.31
C THR A 82 13.44 2.71 8.03
N PRO A 83 12.47 3.64 8.23
CA PRO A 83 11.15 3.30 8.77
C PRO A 83 10.46 2.14 8.05
N ASP A 84 10.59 2.07 6.72
CA ASP A 84 10.00 0.99 5.92
C ASP A 84 10.69 -0.36 6.18
N GLN A 85 12.01 -0.36 6.38
CA GLN A 85 12.74 -1.57 6.77
C GLN A 85 12.38 -1.99 8.20
N ALA A 86 12.28 -1.03 9.12
CA ALA A 86 11.85 -1.28 10.49
C ALA A 86 10.45 -1.92 10.53
N TYR A 87 9.53 -1.45 9.68
CA TYR A 87 8.22 -2.04 9.51
C TYR A 87 8.29 -3.51 9.05
N ARG A 88 9.11 -3.82 8.04
CA ARG A 88 9.30 -5.21 7.56
C ARG A 88 9.89 -6.13 8.64
N ILE A 89 10.86 -5.63 9.41
CA ILE A 89 11.43 -6.38 10.54
C ILE A 89 10.34 -6.64 11.58
N PHE A 90 9.52 -5.64 11.90
CA PHE A 90 8.39 -5.79 12.81
C PHE A 90 7.39 -6.85 12.32
N GLN A 91 7.04 -6.84 11.03
CA GLN A 91 6.19 -7.88 10.43
C GLN A 91 6.79 -9.28 10.57
N SER A 92 8.12 -9.40 10.40
CA SER A 92 8.82 -10.68 10.58
C SER A 92 8.73 -11.16 12.04
N VAL A 93 8.85 -10.26 13.00
CA VAL A 93 8.71 -10.58 14.43
C VAL A 93 7.27 -10.99 14.78
N LEU A 94 6.26 -10.34 14.21
CA LEU A 94 4.87 -10.74 14.35
C LEU A 94 4.66 -12.16 13.82
N GLN A 95 5.16 -12.46 12.61
CA GLN A 95 5.04 -13.78 11.98
C GLN A 95 5.67 -14.88 12.84
N LEU A 96 6.84 -14.63 13.45
CA LEU A 96 7.48 -15.60 14.36
C LEU A 96 6.64 -15.90 15.60
N LYS A 97 5.79 -14.97 16.02
CA LYS A 97 4.87 -15.14 17.15
C LYS A 97 3.48 -15.64 16.71
N GLY A 98 3.26 -15.88 15.43
CA GLY A 98 1.97 -16.31 14.88
C GLY A 98 0.97 -15.17 14.66
N TYR A 99 1.41 -13.92 14.68
CA TYR A 99 0.59 -12.74 14.40
C TYR A 99 0.86 -12.20 12.99
N ALA A 100 -0.10 -11.45 12.46
CA ALA A 100 0.04 -10.73 11.21
C ALA A 100 -0.51 -9.32 11.35
N THR A 101 0.02 -8.39 10.57
CA THR A 101 -0.57 -7.06 10.37
C THR A 101 -1.32 -7.09 9.04
N VAL A 102 -2.50 -6.49 8.99
CA VAL A 102 -3.33 -6.33 7.79
C VAL A 102 -3.59 -4.87 7.49
#